data_AF-A0ABD3E263-F1
#
_entry.id   AF-A0ABD3E263-F1
#
_cell.length_a   1.000
_cell.length_b   1.000
_cell.length_c   1.000
_cell.angle_alpha   90.00
_cell.angle_beta   90.00
_cell.angle_gamma   90.00
#
_symmetry.space_group_name_H-M   'P 1'
#
loop_
_entity.id
_entity.type
_entity.pdbx_description
1 polymer ?
#
loop_
_entity_poly.entity_id
_entity_poly.type
_entity_poly.pdbx_seq_one_letter_code
_entity_poly.pdbx_strand_id
1 'polypeptide(L)'
;MEGEEGVQNPQLALANMLFSLTLNDVDDIEKVRLRDEVFKFIFTNDMAPLYETLIADKFLELDQKALESMLAKNDDELKKLKENSASNVLKQG
;
A
#
# COMPACT_ATOMS: atom_id res chain seq x y z
N MET A 1 -35.42 2.64 1.16
CA MET A 1 -34.10 2.97 0.60
C MET A 1 -33.32 1.68 0.61
N GLU A 2 -33.22 1.02 -0.54
CA GLU A 2 -32.25 -0.05 -0.73
C GLU A 2 -30.88 0.65 -0.75
N GLY A 3 -30.09 0.42 0.29
CA GLY A 3 -28.72 0.92 0.34
C GLY A 3 -27.96 0.23 -0.78
N GLU A 4 -27.48 1.00 -1.75
CA GLU A 4 -26.37 0.54 -2.56
C GLU A 4 -25.27 0.15 -1.58
N GLU A 5 -24.95 -1.15 -1.49
CA GLU A 5 -23.76 -1.63 -0.79
C GLU A 5 -22.55 -1.08 -1.56
N GLY A 6 -22.24 0.19 -1.31
CA GLY A 6 -21.14 0.89 -1.93
C GLY A 6 -19.86 0.17 -1.54
N VAL A 7 -19.13 -0.32 -2.55
CA VAL A 7 -17.79 -0.86 -2.37
C VAL A 7 -16.97 0.21 -1.65
N GLN A 8 -16.62 -0.03 -0.39
CA GLN A 8 -15.82 0.91 0.37
C GLN A 8 -14.52 1.18 -0.37
N ASN A 9 -14.14 2.45 -0.46
CA ASN A 9 -12.89 2.85 -1.06
C ASN A 9 -11.75 2.05 -0.39
N PRO A 10 -10.93 1.28 -1.14
CA PRO A 10 -9.86 0.47 -0.57
C PRO A 10 -8.85 1.27 0.28
N GLN A 11 -8.60 2.53 -0.07
CA GLN A 11 -7.76 3.43 0.72
C GLN A 11 -8.44 3.86 2.03
N LEU A 12 -9.77 3.97 2.05
CA LEU A 12 -10.51 4.24 3.28
C LEU A 12 -10.44 3.05 4.25
N ALA A 13 -10.53 1.83 3.73
CA ALA A 13 -10.34 0.62 4.52
C ALA A 13 -8.91 0.54 5.09
N LEU A 14 -7.88 0.84 4.27
CA LEU A 14 -6.49 0.92 4.74
C LEU A 14 -6.31 1.97 5.83
N ALA A 15 -6.84 3.19 5.65
CA ALA A 15 -6.74 4.26 6.63
C ALA A 15 -7.35 3.85 7.98
N ASN A 16 -8.48 3.16 7.96
CA ASN A 16 -9.11 2.65 9.18
C ASN A 16 -8.23 1.60 9.89
N MET A 17 -7.64 0.66 9.14
CA MET A 17 -6.73 -0.34 9.72
C MET A 17 -5.48 0.30 10.33
N LEU A 18 -4.87 1.27 9.64
CA LEU A 18 -3.72 2.01 10.14
C LEU A 18 -4.07 2.80 11.41
N PHE A 19 -5.23 3.46 11.42
CA PHE A 19 -5.71 4.17 12.60
C PHE A 19 -5.84 3.22 13.80
N SER A 20 -6.47 2.07 13.62
CA SER A 20 -6.60 1.06 14.68
C SER A 20 -5.26 0.56 15.21
N LEU A 21 -4.23 0.40 14.35
CA LEU A 21 -2.88 0.01 14.79
C LEU A 21 -2.21 1.04 15.72
N THR A 22 -2.60 2.31 15.63
CA THR A 22 -2.06 3.37 16.51
C THR A 22 -2.71 3.41 17.89
N LEU A 23 -3.86 2.75 18.08
CA LEU A 23 -4.60 2.78 19.33
C LEU A 23 -4.03 1.76 20.32
N ASN A 24 -3.76 2.22 21.55
CA ASN A 24 -3.25 1.36 22.62
C ASN A 24 -4.28 0.34 23.09
N ASP A 25 -5.58 0.65 22.97
CA ASP A 25 -6.69 -0.15 23.50
C ASP A 25 -7.10 -1.33 22.61
N VAL A 26 -6.46 -1.49 21.45
CA VAL A 26 -6.65 -2.69 20.62
C VAL A 26 -5.85 -3.84 21.22
N ASP A 27 -6.50 -4.99 21.38
CA ASP A 27 -5.87 -6.17 21.96
C ASP A 27 -4.73 -6.70 21.08
N ASP A 28 -3.78 -7.39 21.71
CA ASP A 28 -2.55 -7.83 21.02
C ASP A 28 -2.84 -8.85 19.89
N ILE A 29 -3.87 -9.68 20.04
CA ILE A 29 -4.27 -10.66 19.01
C ILE A 29 -4.80 -9.92 17.78
N GLU A 30 -5.67 -8.94 17.99
CA GLU A 30 -6.21 -8.09 16.94
C GLU A 30 -5.13 -7.23 16.29
N LYS A 31 -4.15 -6.73 17.05
CA LYS A 31 -2.99 -6.03 16.48
C LYS A 31 -2.17 -6.90 15.54
N VAL A 32 -1.96 -8.18 15.87
CA VAL A 32 -1.27 -9.12 14.96
C VAL A 32 -2.06 -9.30 13.67
N ARG A 33 -3.38 -9.55 13.77
CA ARG A 33 -4.26 -9.68 12.60
C ARG A 33 -4.24 -8.43 11.72
N LEU A 34 -4.33 -7.25 12.33
CA LEU A 34 -4.31 -5.96 11.63
C LEU A 34 -2.96 -5.73 10.91
N ARG A 35 -1.83 -6.08 11.53
CA ARG A 35 -0.51 -5.99 10.88
C ARG A 35 -0.44 -6.85 9.63
N ASP A 36 -0.92 -8.10 9.71
CA ASP A 36 -0.94 -9.00 8.56
C ASP A 36 -1.83 -8.48 7.43
N GLU A 37 -3.01 -7.93 7.76
CA GLU A 37 -3.93 -7.35 6.78
C GLU A 37 -3.37 -6.10 6.12
N VAL A 38 -2.76 -5.20 6.91
CA VAL A 38 -2.09 -4.00 6.40
C VAL A 38 -0.91 -4.38 5.49
N PHE A 39 -0.07 -5.33 5.91
CA PHE A 39 1.04 -5.80 5.10
C PHE A 39 0.55 -6.39 3.77
N LYS A 40 -0.44 -7.28 3.80
CA LYS A 40 -1.02 -7.88 2.60
C LYS A 40 -1.57 -6.81 1.65
N PHE A 41 -2.24 -5.80 2.17
CA PHE A 41 -2.77 -4.70 1.37
C PHE A 41 -1.64 -3.90 0.71
N ILE A 42 -0.63 -3.51 1.47
CA ILE A 42 0.53 -2.76 0.99
C ILE A 42 1.28 -3.54 -0.09
N PHE A 43 1.55 -4.82 0.17
CA PHE A 43 2.28 -5.69 -0.75
C PHE A 43 1.51 -5.91 -2.07
N THR A 44 0.19 -6.09 -1.99
CA THR A 44 -0.65 -6.30 -3.18
C THR A 44 -0.73 -5.06 -4.07
N ASN A 45 -0.58 -3.87 -3.48
CA ASN A 45 -0.69 -2.58 -4.18
C ASN A 45 0.67 -1.89 -4.37
N ASP A 46 1.78 -2.62 -4.16
CA ASP A 46 3.15 -2.16 -4.36
C ASP A 46 3.49 -0.83 -3.64
N MET A 47 2.92 -0.63 -2.45
CA MET A 47 3.06 0.62 -1.66
C MET A 47 4.37 0.67 -0.84
N ALA A 48 5.52 0.48 -1.51
CA ALA A 48 6.84 0.42 -0.87
C ALA A 48 7.16 1.59 0.08
N PRO A 49 6.91 2.88 -0.26
CA PRO A 49 7.23 3.98 0.66
C PRO A 49 6.43 3.95 1.97
N LEU A 50 5.17 3.48 1.90
CA LEU A 50 4.34 3.31 3.08
C LEU A 50 4.86 2.14 3.93
N TYR A 51 5.28 1.05 3.29
CA TYR A 51 5.89 -0.08 3.99
C TYR A 51 7.13 0.34 4.80
N GLU A 52 8.04 1.09 4.18
CA GLU A 52 9.25 1.62 4.83
C GLU A 52 8.92 2.49 6.05
N THR A 53 7.91 3.35 5.93
CA THR A 53 7.45 4.21 7.02
C THR A 53 6.94 3.36 8.20
N LEU A 54 6.12 2.34 7.93
CA LEU A 54 5.57 1.48 8.98
C LEU A 54 6.63 0.59 9.64
N ILE A 55 7.71 0.24 8.94
CA ILE A 55 8.87 -0.42 9.54
C ILE A 55 9.59 0.55 10.49
N ALA A 56 9.84 1.78 10.05
CA ALA A 56 10.50 2.80 10.86
C ALA A 56 9.72 3.09 12.16
N ASP A 57 8.39 3.12 12.07
CA ASP A 57 7.48 3.31 13.21
C ASP A 57 7.28 2.03 14.04
N LYS A 58 7.93 0.91 13.69
CA LYS A 58 7.85 -0.40 14.36
C LYS A 58 6.45 -1.03 14.35
N PHE A 59 5.59 -0.63 13.42
CA PHE A 59 4.30 -1.28 13.20
C PHE A 59 4.44 -2.58 12.42
N LEU A 60 5.44 -2.69 11.53
CA LEU A 60 5.73 -3.88 10.74
C LEU A 60 7.20 -4.28 10.86
N GLU A 61 7.46 -5.56 10.59
CA GLU A 61 8.82 -6.09 10.47
C GLU A 61 9.31 -6.00 9.02
N LEU A 62 10.64 -5.86 8.85
CA LEU A 62 11.26 -5.81 7.54
C LEU A 62 11.35 -7.20 6.91
N ASP A 63 10.65 -7.39 5.81
CA ASP A 63 10.91 -8.42 4.81
C ASP A 63 11.60 -7.76 3.60
N GLN A 64 12.92 -7.92 3.55
CA GLN A 64 13.77 -7.36 2.51
C GLN A 64 13.33 -7.79 1.10
N LYS A 65 12.89 -9.05 0.94
CA LYS A 65 12.48 -9.57 -0.37
C LYS A 65 11.16 -8.96 -0.82
N ALA A 66 10.23 -8.78 0.12
CA ALA A 66 8.96 -8.11 -0.17
C ALA A 66 9.19 -6.66 -0.59
N LEU A 67 10.06 -5.93 0.11
CA LEU A 67 10.40 -4.54 -0.22
C LEU A 67 11.05 -4.43 -1.61
N GLU A 68 12.07 -5.25 -1.88
CA GLU A 68 12.74 -5.28 -3.19
C GLU A 68 11.78 -5.62 -4.32
N SER A 69 10.84 -6.54 -4.09
CA SER A 69 9.83 -6.90 -5.09
C SER A 69 8.89 -5.73 -5.42
N MET A 70 8.41 -4.99 -4.42
CA MET A 70 7.56 -3.82 -4.65
C MET A 70 8.34 -2.68 -5.35
N LEU A 71 9.58 -2.42 -4.93
CA LEU A 71 10.43 -1.40 -5.55
C LEU A 71 10.71 -1.72 -7.03
N ALA A 72 11.03 -2.98 -7.35
CA ALA A 72 11.26 -3.39 -8.74
C ALA A 72 10.04 -3.16 -9.64
N LYS A 73 8.83 -3.50 -9.16
CA LYS A 73 7.60 -3.23 -9.91
C LYS A 73 7.34 -1.73 -10.06
N ASN A 74 7.61 -0.94 -9.03
CA ASN A 74 7.47 0.51 -9.10
C ASN A 74 8.42 1.11 -10.15
N ASP A 75 9.67 0.66 -10.20
CA ASP A 75 10.64 1.09 -11.21
C ASP A 75 10.22 0.70 -12.63
N ASP A 76 9.69 -0.52 -12.82
CA ASP A 76 9.15 -0.98 -14.09
C ASP A 76 7.95 -0.13 -14.55
N GLU A 77 7.00 0.16 -13.67
CA GLU A 77 5.86 1.02 -13.98
C GLU A 77 6.29 2.47 -14.28
N LEU A 78 7.24 3.02 -13.51
CA LEU A 78 7.80 4.34 -13.79
C LEU A 78 8.50 4.39 -15.15
N LYS A 79 9.20 3.32 -15.55
CA LYS A 79 9.82 3.22 -16.87
C LYS A 79 8.77 3.22 -17.99
N LYS A 80 7.70 2.42 -17.86
CA LYS A 80 6.57 2.39 -18.81
C LYS A 80 5.92 3.76 -18.96
N LEU A 81 5.68 4.47 -17.85
CA LEU A 81 5.10 5.81 -17.87
C LEU A 81 6.03 6.82 -18.58
N LYS A 82 7.35 6.75 -18.33
CA LYS A 82 8.34 7.59 -19.03
C LYS A 82 8.33 7.34 -20.54
N GLU A 83 8.35 6.08 -20.97
CA GLU A 83 8.30 5.70 -22.40
C GLU A 83 7.02 6.17 -23.09
N ASN A 84 5.87 6.04 -22.42
CA ASN A 84 4.58 6.52 -22.93
C ASN A 84 4.53 8.05 -23.03
N SER A 85 5.04 8.76 -22.02
CA SER A 85 5.08 10.22 -22.03
C SER A 85 5.96 10.77 -23.16
N ALA A 86 7.15 10.18 -23.37
CA ALA A 86 8.05 10.54 -24.47
C ALA A 86 7.42 10.26 -25.86
N SER A 87 6.72 9.14 -25.99
CA SER A 87 6.02 8.76 -27.24
C SER A 87 4.88 9.71 -27.59
N ASN A 88 4.18 10.26 -26.61
CA ASN A 88 3.12 11.25 -26.85
C ASN A 88 3.67 12.62 -27.29
N VAL A 89 4.84 13.03 -26.78
CA VAL A 89 5.49 14.28 -27.21
C VAL A 89 5.95 14.20 -28.67
N LEU A 90 6.47 13.05 -29.11
CA LEU A 90 6.90 12.84 -30.50
C LEU A 90 5.75 12.75 -31.52
N LYS A 91 4.51 12.45 -31.07
CA LYS A 91 3.32 12.40 -31.94
C LYS A 91 2.61 13.75 -32.10
N GLN A 92 3.01 14.78 -31.34
CA GLN A 92 2.41 16.11 -31.39
C GLN A 92 3.31 17.18 -32.05
N GLY A 93 4.50 16.80 -32.54
CA GLY A 93 5.39 17.66 -33.33
C GLY A 93 5.44 17.22 -34.79
#